data_AF-A0A1D1XQ70-F1
#
_entry.id   AF-A0A1D1XQ70-F1
#
_cell.length_a   1.000
_cell.length_b   1.000
_cell.length_c   1.000
_cell.angle_alpha   90.00
_cell.angle_beta   90.00
_cell.angle_gamma   90.00
#
_symmetry.space_group_name_H-M   'P 1'
#
loop_
_entity.id
_entity.type
_entity.pdbx_description
1 polymer ?
#
loop_
_entity_poly.entity_id
_entity_poly.type
_entity_poly.pdbx_seq_one_letter_code
_entity_poly.pdbx_strand_id
1 'polypeptide(L)'
;FKDMIEGMRLDLKKSRYMNFDELYLYCYYVAGTVGLMSVPVMGIAPESKASTESVYNSALALGIANQLTNILRDVGEDARRGRIYLPQDELAQAGLSDMDIFQGKVTNKWRNFMKGQIKRARMFFDEAEAGVSELSSASRWPNMFALTC
;
A
#
# COMPACT_ATOMS: atom_id res chain seq x y z
N PHE A 1 17.06 -3.64 5.12
CA PHE A 1 16.99 -4.20 6.50
C PHE A 1 16.93 -3.13 7.60
N LYS A 2 17.82 -2.11 7.62
CA LYS A 2 17.74 -1.03 8.63
C LYS A 2 16.44 -0.20 8.52
N ASP A 3 16.00 0.11 7.31
CA ASP A 3 14.76 0.88 7.07
C ASP A 3 13.51 0.12 7.54
N MET A 4 13.49 -1.20 7.39
CA MET A 4 12.42 -2.07 7.91
C MET A 4 12.36 -2.03 9.45
N ILE A 5 13.51 -2.05 10.14
CA ILE A 5 13.58 -1.95 11.60
C ILE A 5 13.09 -0.58 12.10
N GLU A 6 13.41 0.50 11.35
CA GLU A 6 12.95 1.84 11.71
C GLU A 6 11.44 2.01 11.48
N GLY A 7 10.89 1.44 10.40
CA GLY A 7 9.45 1.39 10.17
C GLY A 7 8.67 0.59 11.20
N MET A 8 9.18 -0.58 11.62
CA MET A 8 8.57 -1.35 12.71
C MET A 8 8.62 -0.58 14.05
N ARG A 9 9.63 0.27 14.26
CA ARG A 9 9.72 1.16 15.43
C ARG A 9 8.68 2.29 15.40
N LEU A 10 8.36 2.83 14.22
CA LEU A 10 7.30 3.82 14.04
C LEU A 10 5.89 3.21 14.26
N ASP A 11 5.68 1.96 13.81
CA ASP A 11 4.41 1.23 13.97
C ASP A 11 4.08 0.88 15.44
N LEU A 12 5.10 0.82 16.29
CA LEU A 12 4.95 0.59 17.73
C LEU A 12 4.36 1.79 18.49
N LYS A 13 4.25 2.99 17.88
CA LYS A 13 3.79 4.21 18.60
C LYS A 13 2.77 5.07 17.85
N LYS A 14 2.69 5.02 16.52
CA LYS A 14 1.86 5.96 15.74
C LYS A 14 0.50 5.34 15.40
N SER A 15 -0.56 5.93 15.94
CA SER A 15 -1.95 5.48 15.70
C SER A 15 -2.70 6.29 14.65
N ARG A 16 -2.13 7.42 14.19
CA ARG A 16 -2.71 8.38 13.25
C ARG A 16 -1.66 8.92 12.30
N TYR A 17 -2.06 9.17 11.06
CA TYR A 17 -1.20 9.69 9.99
C TYR A 17 -1.76 11.02 9.51
N MET A 18 -0.95 12.08 9.57
CA MET A 18 -1.40 13.45 9.30
C MET A 18 -1.79 13.63 7.84
N ASN A 19 -1.05 13.00 6.93
CA ASN A 19 -1.23 13.10 5.49
C ASN A 19 -0.84 11.79 4.79
N PHE A 20 -1.05 11.74 3.47
CA PHE A 20 -0.71 10.57 2.68
C PHE A 20 0.79 10.29 2.65
N ASP A 21 1.67 11.29 2.69
CA ASP A 21 3.13 11.07 2.66
C ASP A 21 3.60 10.28 3.89
N GLU A 22 3.04 10.57 5.06
CA GLU A 22 3.32 9.80 6.27
C GLU A 22 2.81 8.36 6.17
N LEU A 23 1.62 8.18 5.60
CA LEU A 23 1.04 6.85 5.38
C LEU A 23 1.85 6.06 4.33
N TYR A 24 2.28 6.74 3.26
CA TYR A 24 3.13 6.18 2.22
C TYR A 24 4.44 5.69 2.82
N LEU A 25 5.08 6.50 3.66
CA LEU A 25 6.33 6.13 4.32
C LEU A 25 6.14 4.90 5.22
N TYR A 26 5.00 4.79 5.90
CA TYR A 26 4.64 3.57 6.63
C TYR A 26 4.53 2.36 5.69
N CYS A 27 3.75 2.46 4.61
CA CYS A 27 3.60 1.40 3.60
C CYS A 27 4.94 1.00 2.98
N TYR A 28 5.80 1.97 2.70
CA TYR A 28 7.16 1.77 2.20
C TYR A 28 7.95 0.88 3.16
N TYR A 29 7.95 1.20 4.45
CA TYR A 29 8.74 0.42 5.41
C TYR A 29 8.19 -0.99 5.64
N VAL A 30 6.87 -1.15 5.80
CA VAL A 30 6.28 -2.45 6.19
C VAL A 30 6.10 -3.41 5.03
N ALA A 31 5.90 -2.91 3.81
CA ALA A 31 5.61 -3.74 2.65
C ALA A 31 6.52 -3.43 1.45
N GLY A 32 6.86 -2.16 1.23
CA GLY A 32 7.77 -1.75 0.15
C GLY A 32 9.16 -2.39 0.26
N THR A 33 9.74 -2.40 1.46
CA THR A 33 11.03 -3.04 1.71
C THR A 33 10.99 -4.55 1.46
N VAL A 34 9.86 -5.22 1.70
CA VAL A 34 9.68 -6.63 1.41
C VAL A 34 9.63 -6.87 -0.10
N GLY A 35 8.95 -6.01 -0.85
CA GLY A 35 8.96 -6.03 -2.31
C GLY A 35 10.36 -5.86 -2.89
N LEU A 36 11.16 -4.92 -2.38
CA LEU A 36 12.54 -4.73 -2.83
C LEU A 36 13.44 -5.95 -2.54
N MET A 37 13.20 -6.65 -1.42
CA MET A 37 13.95 -7.87 -1.06
C MET A 37 13.56 -9.09 -1.89
N SER A 38 12.35 -9.11 -2.48
CA SER A 38 11.90 -10.24 -3.31
C SER A 38 12.42 -10.17 -4.75
N VAL A 39 12.82 -8.99 -5.25
CA VAL A 39 13.32 -8.80 -6.64
C VAL A 39 14.51 -9.71 -6.98
N PRO A 40 15.58 -9.83 -6.16
CA PRO A 40 16.69 -10.75 -6.45
C PRO A 40 16.27 -12.22 -6.52
N VAL A 41 15.18 -12.59 -5.83
CA VAL A 41 14.63 -13.94 -5.81
C VAL A 41 13.77 -14.21 -7.04
N MET A 42 12.98 -13.22 -7.49
CA MET A 42 12.07 -13.36 -8.63
C MET A 42 12.79 -13.40 -9.99
N GLY A 43 13.97 -12.76 -10.06
CA GLY A 43 14.82 -12.73 -11.26
C GLY A 43 14.23 -11.87 -12.40
N ILE A 44 15.08 -11.05 -13.01
CA ILE A 44 14.74 -10.30 -14.22
C ILE A 44 14.93 -11.24 -15.42
N ALA A 45 13.96 -11.27 -16.34
CA ALA A 45 14.08 -12.11 -17.53
C ALA A 45 15.32 -11.69 -18.35
N PRO A 46 16.17 -12.63 -18.83
CA PRO A 46 17.34 -12.30 -19.64
C PRO A 46 17.03 -11.45 -20.88
N GLU A 47 15.83 -11.62 -21.43
CA GLU A 47 15.29 -10.91 -22.59
C GLU A 47 14.55 -9.60 -22.24
N SER A 48 14.42 -9.26 -20.95
CA SER A 48 13.75 -8.03 -20.53
C SER A 48 14.53 -6.81 -20.98
N LYS A 49 13.81 -5.81 -21.48
CA LYS A 49 14.37 -4.50 -21.85
C LYS A 49 14.27 -3.49 -20.69
N ALA A 50 13.65 -3.87 -19.58
CA ALA A 50 13.49 -3.01 -18.43
C ALA A 50 14.84 -2.78 -17.75
N SER A 51 15.07 -1.55 -17.28
CA SER A 51 16.19 -1.30 -16.39
C SER A 51 15.95 -2.01 -15.05
N THR A 52 17.04 -2.41 -14.39
CA THR A 52 16.96 -2.93 -13.01
C THR A 52 16.16 -1.99 -12.12
N GLU A 53 16.39 -0.68 -12.22
CA GLU A 53 15.64 0.35 -11.50
C GLU A 53 14.12 0.27 -11.72
N SER A 54 13.67 0.07 -12.96
CA SER A 54 12.24 -0.07 -13.28
C SER A 54 11.62 -1.28 -12.58
N VAL A 55 12.34 -2.40 -12.50
CA VAL A 55 11.84 -3.61 -11.82
C VAL A 55 11.71 -3.39 -10.31
N TYR A 56 12.68 -2.73 -9.70
CA TYR A 56 12.63 -2.40 -8.27
C TYR A 56 11.50 -1.41 -7.96
N ASN A 57 11.27 -0.42 -8.81
CA ASN A 57 10.16 0.54 -8.64
C ASN A 57 8.80 -0.16 -8.73
N SER A 58 8.61 -1.08 -9.67
CA SER A 58 7.36 -1.84 -9.76
C SER A 58 7.14 -2.80 -8.59
N ALA A 59 8.19 -3.44 -8.08
CA ALA A 59 8.10 -4.26 -6.87
C ALA A 59 7.76 -3.43 -5.63
N LEU A 60 8.31 -2.21 -5.53
CA LEU A 60 7.96 -1.26 -4.49
C LEU A 60 6.50 -0.84 -4.58
N ALA A 61 6.04 -0.43 -5.77
CA ALA A 61 4.66 -0.04 -6.03
C ALA A 61 3.68 -1.17 -5.66
N LEU A 62 4.01 -2.43 -5.99
CA LEU A 62 3.20 -3.60 -5.62
C LEU A 62 3.08 -3.77 -4.11
N GLY A 63 4.20 -3.65 -3.38
CA GLY A 63 4.20 -3.72 -1.92
C GLY A 63 3.31 -2.64 -1.29
N ILE A 64 3.41 -1.41 -1.80
CA ILE A 64 2.60 -0.29 -1.33
C ILE A 64 1.12 -0.50 -1.65
N ALA A 65 0.78 -0.93 -2.87
CA ALA A 65 -0.60 -1.22 -3.28
C ALA A 65 -1.24 -2.26 -2.35
N ASN A 66 -0.56 -3.38 -2.12
CA ASN A 66 -1.02 -4.44 -1.23
C ASN A 66 -1.25 -3.95 0.21
N GLN A 67 -0.35 -3.10 0.72
CA GLN A 67 -0.51 -2.57 2.07
C GLN A 67 -1.67 -1.57 2.18
N LEU A 68 -1.86 -0.73 1.17
CA LEU A 68 -3.04 0.14 1.10
C LEU A 68 -4.33 -0.70 1.05
N THR A 69 -4.35 -1.79 0.28
CA THR A 69 -5.50 -2.71 0.25
C THR A 69 -5.78 -3.33 1.61
N ASN A 70 -4.75 -3.79 2.34
CA ASN A 70 -4.91 -4.31 3.71
C ASN A 70 -5.55 -3.26 4.63
N ILE A 71 -5.04 -2.04 4.61
CA ILE A 71 -5.59 -0.93 5.41
C ILE A 71 -7.06 -0.67 5.07
N LEU A 72 -7.41 -0.64 3.78
CA LEU A 72 -8.77 -0.35 3.33
C LEU A 72 -9.76 -1.48 3.65
N ARG A 73 -9.29 -2.73 3.65
CA ARG A 73 -10.08 -3.91 4.03
C ARG A 73 -10.35 -3.92 5.54
N ASP A 74 -9.34 -3.57 6.34
CA ASP A 74 -9.33 -3.84 7.77
C ASP A 74 -9.63 -2.60 8.64
N VAL A 75 -10.05 -1.47 8.03
CA VAL A 75 -10.39 -0.19 8.72
C VAL A 75 -11.19 -0.39 10.00
N GLY A 76 -12.26 -1.20 9.94
CA GLY A 76 -13.15 -1.42 11.09
C GLY A 76 -12.49 -2.23 12.21
N GLU A 77 -11.62 -3.18 11.87
CA GLU A 77 -10.84 -3.94 12.84
C GLU A 77 -9.76 -3.07 13.49
N ASP A 78 -9.04 -2.31 12.68
CA ASP A 78 -8.02 -1.38 13.17
C ASP A 78 -8.63 -0.32 14.10
N ALA A 79 -9.80 0.21 13.73
CA ALA A 79 -10.53 1.18 14.56
C ALA A 79 -10.89 0.59 15.93
N ARG A 80 -11.33 -0.67 16.01
CA ARG A 80 -11.58 -1.34 17.30
C ARG A 80 -10.33 -1.48 18.17
N ARG A 81 -9.14 -1.49 17.55
CA ARG A 81 -7.84 -1.52 18.23
C ARG A 81 -7.30 -0.10 18.50
N GLY A 82 -8.08 0.94 18.26
CA GLY A 82 -7.71 2.34 18.45
C GLY A 82 -6.79 2.90 17.35
N ARG A 83 -6.63 2.20 16.23
CA ARG A 83 -5.76 2.58 15.11
C ARG A 83 -6.58 3.08 13.93
N ILE A 84 -6.13 4.16 13.29
CA ILE A 84 -6.72 4.71 12.07
C ILE A 84 -5.56 5.12 11.16
N TYR A 85 -5.33 4.30 10.14
CA TYR A 85 -4.25 4.54 9.17
C TYR A 85 -4.61 5.60 8.12
N LEU A 86 -5.90 5.86 7.93
CA LEU A 86 -6.40 6.80 6.92
C LEU A 86 -5.85 8.23 7.17
N PRO A 87 -5.43 8.96 6.12
CA PRO A 87 -4.86 10.30 6.26
C PRO A 87 -5.84 11.28 6.90
N GLN A 88 -5.41 11.96 7.96
CA GLN A 88 -6.27 12.82 8.78
C GLN A 88 -6.68 14.11 8.06
N ASP A 89 -5.78 14.68 7.26
CA ASP A 89 -6.08 15.82 6.39
C ASP A 89 -7.18 15.50 5.36
N GLU A 90 -7.12 14.32 4.73
CA GLU A 90 -8.10 13.89 3.73
C GLU A 90 -9.44 13.52 4.37
N LEU A 91 -9.43 12.93 5.57
CA LEU A 91 -10.65 12.73 6.36
C LEU A 91 -11.31 14.07 6.69
N ALA A 92 -10.54 15.05 7.16
CA ALA A 92 -11.04 16.38 7.46
C ALA A 92 -11.61 17.08 6.21
N GLN A 93 -10.93 16.99 5.06
CA GLN A 93 -11.41 17.51 3.78
C GLN A 93 -12.72 16.86 3.34
N ALA A 94 -12.90 15.57 3.61
CA ALA A 94 -14.15 14.85 3.35
C ALA A 94 -15.25 15.14 4.40
N GLY A 95 -14.94 15.94 5.43
CA GLY A 95 -15.84 16.22 6.54
C GLY A 95 -16.15 14.99 7.38
N LEU A 96 -15.14 14.14 7.58
CA LEU A 96 -15.13 12.94 8.41
C LEU A 96 -14.19 13.13 9.60
N SER A 97 -14.50 12.47 10.69
CA SER A 97 -13.69 12.42 11.91
C SER A 97 -13.41 10.98 12.34
N ASP A 98 -12.47 10.79 13.25
CA ASP A 98 -12.23 9.51 13.91
C ASP A 98 -13.51 8.90 14.50
N MET A 99 -14.39 9.74 15.05
CA MET A 99 -15.67 9.30 15.63
C MET A 99 -16.61 8.69 14.58
N ASP A 100 -16.60 9.20 13.35
CA ASP A 100 -17.39 8.63 12.26
C ASP A 100 -16.90 7.22 11.90
N ILE A 101 -15.59 7.00 11.97
CA ILE A 101 -14.95 5.70 11.75
C ILE A 101 -15.29 4.74 12.89
N PHE A 102 -15.15 5.17 14.14
CA PHE A 102 -15.48 4.34 15.30
C PHE A 102 -16.96 3.95 15.37
N GLN A 103 -17.86 4.82 14.89
CA GLN A 103 -19.29 4.53 14.80
C GLN A 103 -19.62 3.51 13.69
N GLY A 104 -18.71 3.25 12.75
CA GLY A 104 -18.91 2.29 11.67
C GLY A 104 -20.05 2.65 10.70
N LYS A 105 -20.45 3.92 10.63
CA LYS A 105 -21.57 4.36 9.79
C LYS A 105 -21.13 4.61 8.35
N VAL A 106 -21.66 3.83 7.43
CA VAL A 106 -21.40 3.97 5.98
C VAL A 106 -22.26 5.08 5.39
N THR A 107 -21.77 6.32 5.45
CA THR A 107 -22.41 7.50 4.85
C THR A 107 -22.00 7.72 3.39
N ASN A 108 -22.66 8.64 2.68
CA ASN A 108 -22.22 9.03 1.33
C ASN A 108 -20.84 9.71 1.33
N LYS A 109 -20.54 10.50 2.37
CA LYS A 109 -19.20 11.08 2.56
C LYS A 109 -18.14 9.99 2.68
N TRP A 110 -18.41 8.98 3.51
CA TRP A 110 -17.55 7.80 3.67
C TRP A 110 -17.33 7.07 2.34
N ARG A 111 -18.40 6.78 1.59
CA ARG A 111 -18.30 6.10 0.28
C ARG A 111 -17.44 6.89 -0.71
N ASN A 112 -17.60 8.21 -0.76
CA ASN A 112 -16.83 9.07 -1.65
C ASN A 112 -15.35 9.11 -1.24
N PHE A 113 -15.07 9.24 0.06
CA PHE A 113 -13.72 9.16 0.60
C PHE A 113 -13.05 7.82 0.24
N MET A 114 -13.72 6.69 0.52
CA MET A 114 -13.18 5.36 0.23
C MET A 114 -12.94 5.13 -1.27
N LYS A 115 -13.79 5.66 -2.15
CA LYS A 115 -13.54 5.63 -3.61
C LYS A 115 -12.22 6.29 -3.97
N GLY A 116 -11.88 7.41 -3.33
CA GLY A 116 -10.59 8.09 -3.52
C GLY A 116 -9.42 7.21 -3.11
N GLN A 117 -9.50 6.57 -1.94
CA GLN A 117 -8.44 5.69 -1.45
C GLN A 117 -8.29 4.42 -2.30
N ILE A 118 -9.40 3.82 -2.73
CA ILE A 118 -9.39 2.65 -3.62
C ILE A 118 -8.76 3.02 -4.97
N LYS A 119 -9.10 4.20 -5.52
CA LYS A 119 -8.48 4.69 -6.75
C LYS A 119 -6.97 4.83 -6.59
N ARG A 120 -6.51 5.36 -5.46
CA ARG A 120 -5.07 5.48 -5.15
C ARG A 120 -4.38 4.12 -5.08
N ALA A 121 -4.97 3.13 -4.41
CA ALA A 121 -4.41 1.78 -4.36
C ALA A 121 -4.30 1.17 -5.78
N ARG A 122 -5.32 1.37 -6.62
CA ARG A 122 -5.30 0.94 -8.02
C ARG A 122 -4.19 1.60 -8.83
N MET A 123 -3.94 2.90 -8.64
CA MET A 123 -2.83 3.59 -9.33
C MET A 123 -1.47 2.94 -9.04
N PHE A 124 -1.23 2.49 -7.81
CA PHE A 124 0.00 1.76 -7.47
C PHE A 124 0.04 0.34 -8.06
N PHE A 125 -1.11 -0.32 -8.21
CA PHE A 125 -1.18 -1.59 -8.94
C PHE A 125 -0.89 -1.39 -10.44
N ASP A 126 -1.39 -0.33 -11.06
CA ASP A 126 -1.11 0.01 -12.45
C ASP A 126 0.39 0.28 -12.66
N GLU A 127 1.04 0.99 -11.72
CA GLU A 127 2.50 1.22 -11.71
C GLU A 127 3.31 -0.07 -11.50
N ALA A 128 2.79 -1.00 -10.69
CA ALA A 128 3.40 -2.31 -10.48
C ALA A 128 3.29 -3.20 -11.73
N GLU A 129 2.13 -3.22 -12.40
CA GLU A 129 1.89 -4.06 -13.57
C GLU A 129 2.86 -3.74 -14.71
N ALA A 130 3.23 -2.46 -14.87
CA ALA A 130 4.20 -2.01 -15.86
C ALA A 130 5.56 -2.73 -15.76
N GLY A 131 5.99 -3.17 -14.57
CA GLY A 131 7.23 -3.93 -14.39
C GLY A 131 7.03 -5.43 -14.16
N VAL A 132 5.82 -5.89 -13.81
CA VAL A 132 5.52 -7.34 -13.69
C VAL A 132 5.53 -8.03 -15.06
N SER A 133 5.14 -7.32 -16.12
CA SER A 133 5.26 -7.80 -17.51
C SER A 133 6.71 -8.13 -17.91
N GLU A 134 7.68 -7.53 -17.22
CA GLU A 134 9.13 -7.64 -17.47
C GLU A 134 9.83 -8.70 -16.60
N LEU A 135 9.12 -9.29 -15.63
CA LEU A 135 9.64 -10.39 -14.80
C LEU A 135 9.68 -11.72 -15.56
N SER A 136 10.54 -12.64 -15.11
CA SER A 136 10.67 -14.00 -15.69
C SER A 136 9.32 -14.74 -15.72
N SER A 137 9.09 -15.53 -16.78
CA SER A 137 7.79 -16.18 -17.04
C SER A 137 7.28 -17.07 -15.90
N ALA A 138 8.18 -17.67 -15.11
CA ALA A 138 7.86 -18.46 -13.92
C ALA A 138 7.35 -17.62 -12.74
N SER A 139 7.79 -16.36 -12.62
CA SER A 139 7.42 -15.43 -11.55
C SER A 139 6.20 -14.58 -11.88
N ARG A 140 5.72 -14.58 -13.14
CA ARG A 140 4.54 -13.79 -13.57
C ARG A 140 3.25 -14.28 -12.92
N TRP A 141 3.06 -15.59 -12.79
CA TRP A 141 1.80 -16.15 -12.28
C TRP A 141 1.51 -15.78 -10.81
N PRO A 142 2.45 -15.96 -9.85
CA PRO A 142 2.22 -15.54 -8.46
C PRO A 142 1.99 -14.03 -8.31
N ASN A 143 2.69 -13.19 -9.10
CA ASN A 143 2.55 -11.74 -9.04
C ASN A 143 1.23 -11.25 -9.67
N MET A 144 0.74 -11.89 -10.73
CA MET A 144 -0.58 -11.62 -11.29
C MET A 144 -1.72 -11.91 -10.31
N PHE A 145 -1.59 -12.97 -9.50
CA PHE A 145 -2.55 -13.24 -8.41
C PHE A 145 -2.52 -12.15 -7.32
N ALA A 146 -1.34 -11.62 -7.00
CA ALA A 146 -1.22 -10.50 -6.06
C ALA A 146 -1.80 -9.19 -6.60
N LEU A 147 -1.81 -8.99 -7.92
CA LEU A 147 -2.40 -7.83 -8.60
C LEU A 147 -3.94 -7.87 -8.69
N THR A 148 -4.56 -9.04 -8.47
CA THR A 148 -6.00 -9.26 -8.70
C THR A 148 -6.84 -9.37 -7.43
N CYS A 149 -6.22 -9.24 -6.25
CA CYS A 149 -6.87 -9.24 -4.94
C CYS A 149 -7.13 -7.82 -4.41
#